data_AF-A0A9D5P2V3-F1
#
_entry.id   AF-A0A9D5P2V3-F1
#
_cell.length_a   1.000
_cell.length_b   1.000
_cell.length_c   1.000
_cell.angle_alpha   90.00
_cell.angle_beta   90.00
_cell.angle_gamma   90.00
#
_symmetry.space_group_name_H-M   'P 1'
#
loop_
_entity.id
_entity.type
_entity.pdbx_description
1 polymer ?
#
loop_
_entity_poly.entity_id
_entity_poly.type
_entity_poly.pdbx_seq_one_letter_code
_entity_poly.pdbx_strand_id
1 'polypeptide(L)'
;MVPDDYQRYWQAGCHHTVFTPIINKVELARVTIEDRTTWDALIQKCNQQSVIVVEGIWRDWERWHEMVVDSRTVITYDLYYCGIVFFDRTRYKRNYKINF
;
A
#
# COMPACT_ATOMS: atom_id res chain seq x y z
N MET A 1 -1.44 -11.31 15.59
CA MET A 1 -1.08 -10.16 14.74
C MET A 1 0.00 -9.40 15.48
N VAL A 2 1.22 -9.37 14.94
CA VAL A 2 2.31 -8.58 15.52
C VAL A 2 1.91 -7.11 15.40
N PRO A 3 2.02 -6.29 16.47
CA PRO A 3 1.75 -4.87 16.37
C PRO A 3 2.62 -4.25 15.28
N ASP A 4 2.04 -3.37 14.47
CA ASP A 4 2.83 -2.63 13.48
C ASP A 4 3.83 -1.72 14.22
N ASP A 5 5.12 -1.83 13.91
CA ASP A 5 6.18 -1.04 14.59
C ASP A 5 5.95 0.47 14.48
N TYR A 6 5.20 0.92 13.47
CA TYR A 6 4.86 2.32 13.24
C TYR A 6 3.52 2.72 13.86
N GLN A 7 2.80 1.83 14.55
CA GLN A 7 1.49 2.09 15.16
C GLN A 7 1.43 3.43 15.92
N ARG A 8 2.47 3.73 16.71
CA ARG A 8 2.56 4.97 17.49
C ARG A 8 2.60 6.21 16.59
N TYR A 9 3.30 6.15 15.46
CA TYR A 9 3.39 7.25 14.50
C TYR A 9 2.07 7.46 13.76
N TRP A 10 1.39 6.38 13.37
CA TRP A 10 0.07 6.48 12.74
C TRP A 10 -0.96 7.17 13.64
N GLN A 11 -0.98 6.82 14.93
CA GLN A 11 -1.89 7.42 15.92
C GLN A 11 -1.51 8.86 16.28
N ALA A 12 -0.23 9.21 16.21
CA ALA A 12 0.24 10.58 16.39
C ALA A 12 -0.13 11.48 15.20
N GLY A 13 -0.06 10.96 13.97
CA GLY A 13 -0.45 11.71 12.77
C GLY A 13 -1.96 11.78 12.56
N CYS A 14 -2.71 10.77 13.01
CA CYS A 14 -4.16 10.72 12.91
C CYS A 14 -4.78 10.06 14.15
N HIS A 15 -5.35 10.89 15.03
CA HIS A 15 -5.95 10.46 16.30
C HIS A 15 -7.18 9.54 16.15
N HIS A 16 -7.78 9.49 14.96
CA HIS A 16 -8.94 8.63 14.67
C HIS A 16 -8.54 7.28 14.07
N THR A 17 -7.25 7.01 13.83
CA THR A 17 -6.78 5.74 13.28
C THR A 17 -7.02 4.59 14.26
N VAL A 18 -7.73 3.55 13.80
CA VAL A 18 -8.01 2.33 14.57
C VAL A 18 -7.44 1.12 13.84
N PHE A 19 -6.66 0.30 14.55
CA PHE A 19 -6.15 -0.96 14.05
C PHE A 19 -7.12 -2.07 14.43
N THR A 20 -7.62 -2.81 13.44
CA THR A 20 -8.56 -3.90 13.62
C THR A 20 -8.02 -5.17 12.96
N PRO A 21 -8.18 -6.35 13.59
CA PRO A 21 -7.83 -7.63 12.97
C PRO A 21 -8.80 -8.00 11.83
N ILE A 22 -9.98 -7.39 11.77
CA ILE A 22 -11.00 -7.65 10.75
C ILE A 22 -10.91 -6.56 9.68
N ILE A 23 -10.52 -6.95 8.46
CA ILE A 23 -10.32 -6.04 7.33
C ILE A 23 -11.65 -5.87 6.56
N ASN A 24 -12.47 -4.91 6.98
CA ASN A 24 -13.71 -4.55 6.27
C ASN A 24 -13.49 -3.40 5.28
N LYS A 25 -12.60 -2.47 5.62
CA LYS A 25 -12.21 -1.30 4.81
C LYS A 25 -10.72 -1.05 5.08
N VAL A 26 -9.97 -0.75 4.04
CA VAL A 26 -8.57 -0.31 4.16
C VAL A 26 -8.51 1.17 3.86
N GLU A 27 -8.15 2.00 4.82
CA GLU A 27 -7.79 3.40 4.54
C GLU A 27 -6.29 3.52 4.31
N LEU A 28 -5.52 2.83 5.15
CA LEU A 28 -4.07 2.90 5.15
C LEU A 28 -3.52 1.56 5.61
N ALA A 29 -2.59 1.00 4.85
CA ALA A 29 -1.94 -0.25 5.21
C ALA A 29 -0.47 -0.27 4.80
N ARG A 30 0.28 -1.17 5.43
CA ARG A 30 1.68 -1.44 5.15
C ARG A 30 1.87 -2.94 4.99
N VAL A 31 2.58 -3.35 3.96
CA VAL A 31 2.92 -4.76 3.69
C VAL A 31 4.34 -4.83 3.13
N THR A 32 4.99 -5.99 3.25
CA THR A 32 6.25 -6.23 2.53
C THR A 32 5.95 -6.81 1.14
N ILE A 33 6.89 -6.64 0.21
CA ILE A 33 6.77 -7.18 -1.14
C ILE A 33 6.70 -8.70 -1.16
N GLU A 34 7.11 -9.41 -0.11
CA GLU A 34 7.04 -10.87 -0.05
C GLU A 34 5.65 -11.37 0.39
N ASP A 35 4.87 -10.58 1.13
CA ASP A 35 3.57 -11.00 1.67
C ASP A 35 2.45 -10.97 0.61
N ARG A 36 2.34 -12.05 -0.18
CA ARG A 36 1.26 -12.24 -1.19
C ARG A 36 -0.11 -12.27 -0.55
N THR A 37 -0.23 -13.02 0.53
CA THR A 37 -1.48 -13.27 1.24
C THR A 37 -2.15 -12.01 1.76
N THR A 38 -1.38 -11.15 2.44
CA THR A 38 -1.93 -9.91 3.02
C THR A 38 -2.23 -8.90 1.93
N TRP A 39 -1.39 -8.80 0.88
CA TRP A 39 -1.69 -7.94 -0.28
C TRP A 39 -3.03 -8.30 -0.93
N ASP A 40 -3.24 -9.58 -1.24
CA ASP A 40 -4.47 -10.05 -1.89
C ASP A 40 -5.71 -9.82 -1.04
N ALA A 41 -5.59 -9.97 0.29
CA ALA A 41 -6.67 -9.66 1.21
C ALA A 41 -6.98 -8.15 1.27
N LEU A 42 -5.96 -7.29 1.30
CA LEU A 42 -6.10 -5.84 1.40
C LEU A 42 -6.68 -5.22 0.13
N ILE A 43 -6.17 -5.61 -1.04
CA ILE A 43 -6.54 -4.97 -2.31
C ILE A 43 -8.03 -5.13 -2.64
N GLN A 44 -8.67 -6.20 -2.17
CA GLN A 44 -10.11 -6.43 -2.32
C GLN A 44 -10.97 -5.51 -1.42
N LYS A 45 -10.35 -4.87 -0.44
CA LYS A 45 -10.99 -4.01 0.57
C LYS A 45 -10.60 -2.53 0.42
N CYS A 46 -9.81 -2.21 -0.61
CA CYS A 46 -9.43 -0.84 -0.95
C CYS A 46 -10.52 -0.12 -1.73
N ASN A 47 -10.67 1.18 -1.46
CA ASN A 47 -11.51 2.12 -2.17
C ASN A 47 -10.67 3.31 -2.67
N GLN A 48 -11.31 4.33 -3.23
CA GLN A 48 -10.63 5.49 -3.83
C GLN A 48 -9.76 6.31 -2.85
N GLN A 49 -9.99 6.17 -1.53
CA GLN A 49 -9.24 6.88 -0.49
C GLN A 49 -8.12 6.02 0.11
N SER A 50 -8.01 4.76 -0.29
CA SER A 50 -7.03 3.84 0.25
C SER A 50 -5.62 4.18 -0.22
N VAL A 51 -4.66 3.97 0.68
CA VAL A 51 -3.24 4.03 0.38
C VAL A 51 -2.55 2.79 0.97
N ILE A 52 -1.70 2.14 0.20
CA ILE A 52 -0.87 1.04 0.70
C ILE A 52 0.61 1.38 0.49
N VAL A 53 1.40 1.22 1.54
CA VAL A 53 2.86 1.23 1.47
C VAL A 53 3.35 -0.20 1.32
N VAL A 54 4.13 -0.45 0.28
CA VAL A 54 4.74 -1.75 -0.02
C VAL A 54 6.23 -1.63 0.25
N GLU A 55 6.74 -2.31 1.27
CA GLU A 55 8.16 -2.26 1.62
C GLU A 55 8.98 -3.26 0.83
N GLY A 56 10.24 -2.94 0.58
CA GLY A 56 11.20 -3.86 -0.01
C GLY A 56 11.00 -4.10 -1.50
N ILE A 57 10.32 -3.23 -2.24
CA ILE A 57 10.00 -3.44 -3.67
C ILE A 57 11.22 -3.76 -4.55
N TRP A 58 12.41 -3.28 -4.19
CA TRP A 58 13.68 -3.62 -4.86
C TRP A 58 14.08 -5.10 -4.78
N ARG A 59 13.52 -5.85 -3.83
CA ARG A 59 13.78 -7.29 -3.64
C ARG A 59 13.06 -8.16 -4.68
N ASP A 60 11.94 -7.68 -5.22
CA ASP A 60 11.12 -8.38 -6.22
C ASP A 60 10.49 -7.36 -7.20
N TRP A 61 11.27 -7.01 -8.22
CA TRP A 61 10.88 -6.02 -9.22
C TRP A 61 9.76 -6.53 -10.13
N GLU A 62 9.67 -7.84 -10.34
CA GLU A 62 8.64 -8.47 -11.18
C GLU A 62 7.28 -8.32 -10.49
N ARG A 63 7.21 -8.68 -9.21
CA ARG A 63 5.99 -8.48 -8.43
C ARG A 63 5.62 -7.01 -8.28
N TRP A 64 6.60 -6.12 -8.07
CA TRP A 64 6.30 -4.69 -8.06
C TRP A 64 5.69 -4.25 -9.39
N HIS A 65 6.23 -4.74 -10.52
CA HIS A 65 5.65 -4.48 -11.83
C HIS A 65 4.21 -5.00 -11.95
N GLU A 66 3.91 -6.21 -11.48
CA GLU A 66 2.55 -6.77 -11.41
C GLU A 66 1.59 -5.84 -10.66
N MET A 67 2.00 -5.33 -9.50
CA MET A 67 1.20 -4.40 -8.69
C MET A 67 0.97 -3.06 -9.42
N VAL A 68 1.98 -2.56 -10.11
CA VAL A 68 1.91 -1.32 -10.90
C VAL A 68 0.94 -1.46 -12.07
N VAL A 69 0.91 -2.60 -12.76
CA VAL A 69 0.03 -2.80 -13.93
C VAL A 69 -1.40 -3.20 -13.55
N ASP A 70 -1.64 -3.71 -12.34
CA ASP A 70 -2.96 -4.10 -11.84
C ASP A 70 -4.02 -3.00 -12.06
N SER A 71 -5.16 -3.35 -12.66
CA SER A 71 -6.19 -2.36 -13.05
C SER A 71 -6.83 -1.62 -11.86
N ARG A 72 -6.69 -2.15 -10.65
CA ARG A 72 -7.20 -1.54 -9.41
C ARG A 72 -6.27 -0.45 -8.90
N THR A 73 -4.97 -0.55 -9.19
CA THR A 73 -3.98 0.46 -8.80
C THR A 73 -3.99 1.61 -9.81
N VAL A 74 -4.00 2.84 -9.30
CA VAL A 74 -4.10 4.03 -10.16
C VAL A 74 -2.80 4.80 -10.14
N ILE A 75 -2.36 5.27 -8.97
CA ILE A 75 -1.08 5.99 -8.87
C ILE A 75 -0.12 5.16 -8.04
N THR A 76 1.06 4.90 -8.59
CA THR A 76 2.16 4.28 -7.85
C THR A 76 3.36 5.21 -7.79
N TYR A 77 4.00 5.27 -6.64
CA TYR A 77 5.31 5.90 -6.46
C TYR A 77 6.32 4.80 -6.16
N ASP A 78 7.35 4.68 -6.99
CA ASP A 78 8.48 3.80 -6.78
C ASP A 78 9.61 4.62 -6.15
N LEU A 79 9.87 4.38 -4.88
CA LEU A 79 10.90 5.05 -4.09
C LEU A 79 12.14 4.15 -3.87
N TYR A 80 12.32 3.13 -4.71
CA TYR A 80 13.33 2.06 -4.60
C TYR A 80 13.20 1.17 -3.36
N TYR A 81 13.31 1.72 -2.15
CA TYR A 81 13.19 0.95 -0.90
C TYR A 81 11.74 0.54 -0.59
N CYS A 82 10.78 1.37 -0.98
CA CYS A 82 9.36 1.10 -0.84
C CYS A 82 8.56 1.70 -2.01
N GLY A 83 7.36 1.20 -2.19
CA GLY A 83 6.37 1.72 -3.11
C GLY A 83 5.17 2.30 -2.36
N ILE A 84 4.54 3.34 -2.91
CA ILE A 84 3.26 3.86 -2.41
C ILE A 84 2.21 3.64 -3.48
N VAL A 85 1.09 3.00 -3.14
CA VAL A 85 0.02 2.64 -4.06
C VAL A 85 -1.28 3.35 -3.66
N PHE A 86 -1.85 4.09 -4.60
CA PHE A 86 -3.14 4.76 -4.51
C PHE A 86 -4.17 4.11 -5.45
N PHE A 87 -5.43 4.14 -5.02
CA PHE A 87 -6.55 3.49 -5.72
C PHE A 87 -7.60 4.52 -6.22
N ASP A 88 -7.27 5.81 -6.21
CA ASP A 88 -8.14 6.91 -6.63
C ASP A 88 -8.42 6.88 -8.13
N ARG A 89 -9.58 6.32 -8.50
CA ARG A 89 -10.03 6.18 -9.90
C ARG A 89 -10.45 7.50 -10.56
N THR A 90 -10.46 8.62 -9.83
CA THR A 90 -10.66 9.95 -10.45
C THR A 90 -9.42 10.45 -11.18
N ARG A 91 -8.27 9.76 -11.00
CA ARG A 91 -6.99 10.07 -11.63
C ARG A 91 -6.67 9.10 -12.76
N TYR A 92 -5.76 9.52 -13.63
CA TYR A 92 -5.19 8.64 -14.66
C TYR A 92 -4.15 7.71 -14.06
N LYS A 93 -4.11 6.47 -14.56
CA LYS A 93 -3.12 5.48 -14.14
C LYS A 93 -1.71 5.97 -14.44
N ARG A 94 -0.83 5.99 -13.43
CA ARG A 94 0.54 6.47 -13.57
C ARG A 94 1.48 5.84 -12.56
N ASN A 95 2.68 5.50 -13.03
CA ASN A 95 3.79 5.12 -12.17
C ASN A 95 4.84 6.23 -12.16
N TYR A 96 5.22 6.70 -10.97
CA TYR A 96 6.25 7.70 -10.75
C TYR A 96 7.48 7.03 -10.16
N LYS A 97 8.51 6.82 -10.97
CA LYS A 97 9.82 6.39 -10.48
C LYS A 97 10.60 7.59 -9.98
N ILE A 98 10.82 7.65 -8.67
CA ILE A 98 11.56 8.74 -8.03
C ILE A 98 13.02 8.34 -7.92
N ASN A 99 13.89 9.05 -8.63
CA ASN A 99 15.33 8.91 -8.49
C ASN A 99 15.79 9.91 -7.43
N PHE A 100 16.43 9.42 -6.37
CA PHE A 100 17.11 10.23 -5.36
C PHE A 100 18.62 10.23 -5.62
#